data_AF-A0A3D5Q2Z1-F1
#
_entry.id   AF-A0A3D5Q2Z1-F1
#
_cell.length_a   1.000
_cell.length_b   1.000
_cell.length_c   1.000
_cell.angle_alpha   90.00
_cell.angle_beta   90.00
_cell.angle_gamma   90.00
#
_symmetry.space_group_name_H-M   'P 1'
#
loop_
_entity.id
_entity.type
_entity.pdbx_description
1 polymer ?
#
loop_
_entity_poly.entity_id
_entity_poly.type
_entity_poly.pdbx_seq_one_letter_code
_entity_poly.pdbx_strand_id
1 'polypeptide(L)'
;MERPQDVTLSENHSPRRVNLDQHESVRSHINRQLRSEVCRLERRIETLRLTKAPHAAIMIATYERMIDRKKGFMRNWEMPVSEHC
;
A
#
# COMPACT_ATOMS: atom_id res chain seq x y z
N MET A 1 -12.75 -18.12 -50.69
CA MET A 1 -13.51 -17.50 -49.59
C MET A 1 -12.64 -17.60 -48.35
N GLU A 2 -11.95 -16.53 -48.00
CA GLU A 2 -11.08 -16.50 -46.81
C GLU A 2 -11.94 -16.20 -45.57
N ARG A 3 -11.79 -17.03 -44.53
CA ARG A 3 -12.51 -16.92 -43.26
C ARG A 3 -11.72 -15.98 -42.32
N PRO A 4 -12.35 -15.00 -41.67
CA PRO A 4 -11.65 -14.00 -40.89
C PRO A 4 -11.11 -14.57 -39.57
N GLN A 5 -10.00 -13.98 -39.14
CA GLN A 5 -9.17 -14.33 -38.00
C GLN A 5 -9.97 -14.26 -36.68
N ASP A 6 -9.94 -15.35 -35.93
CA ASP A 6 -10.47 -15.43 -34.58
C ASP A 6 -9.51 -14.69 -33.63
N VAL A 7 -9.96 -13.55 -33.11
CA VAL A 7 -9.21 -12.70 -32.20
C VAL A 7 -9.14 -13.42 -30.85
N THR A 8 -8.03 -14.10 -30.61
CA THR A 8 -7.73 -14.66 -29.29
C THR A 8 -7.43 -13.54 -28.32
N LEU A 9 -8.45 -13.11 -27.55
CA LEU A 9 -8.25 -12.40 -26.29
C LEU A 9 -7.43 -13.31 -25.36
N SER A 10 -6.13 -13.10 -25.32
CA SER A 10 -5.28 -13.62 -24.25
C SER A 10 -5.50 -12.76 -23.01
N GLU A 11 -6.64 -12.97 -22.34
CA GLU A 11 -6.79 -12.55 -20.96
C GLU A 11 -5.81 -13.40 -20.13
N ASN A 12 -4.71 -12.77 -19.72
CA ASN A 12 -3.78 -13.28 -18.71
C ASN A 12 -4.49 -13.38 -17.35
N HIS A 13 -5.47 -14.27 -17.23
CA HIS A 13 -5.93 -14.78 -15.95
C HIS A 13 -4.94 -15.81 -15.46
N SER A 14 -3.75 -15.35 -15.07
CA SER A 14 -2.88 -16.15 -14.22
C SER A 14 -3.70 -16.49 -12.97
N PRO A 15 -3.96 -17.78 -12.66
CA PRO A 15 -4.71 -18.16 -11.48
C PRO A 15 -4.00 -17.56 -10.27
N ARG A 16 -4.72 -16.79 -9.44
CA ARG A 16 -4.19 -16.32 -8.15
C ARG A 16 -3.68 -17.57 -7.44
N ARG A 17 -2.36 -17.70 -7.30
CA ARG A 17 -1.74 -18.76 -6.49
C ARG A 17 -2.14 -18.51 -5.05
N VAL A 18 -3.27 -19.05 -4.65
CA VAL A 18 -3.73 -19.06 -3.26
C VAL A 18 -2.85 -20.07 -2.55
N ASN A 19 -1.87 -19.58 -1.79
CA ASN A 19 -1.02 -20.43 -0.97
C ASN A 19 -1.79 -20.81 0.29
N LEU A 20 -2.38 -22.01 0.29
CA LEU A 20 -3.18 -22.53 1.40
C LEU A 20 -2.34 -22.87 2.65
N ASP A 21 -1.02 -23.01 2.50
CA ASP A 21 -0.09 -23.28 3.61
C ASP A 21 0.32 -22.01 4.35
N GLN A 22 -0.14 -20.84 3.90
CA GLN A 22 0.19 -19.57 4.50
C GLN A 22 -0.70 -19.27 5.71
N HIS A 23 -0.32 -19.84 6.86
CA HIS A 23 -0.89 -19.49 8.15
C HIS A 23 -0.31 -18.16 8.65
N GLU A 24 -0.69 -17.06 8.00
CA GLU A 24 -0.37 -15.74 8.54
C GLU A 24 -1.33 -15.41 9.69
N SER A 25 -0.79 -15.09 10.86
CA SER A 25 -1.62 -14.56 11.95
C SER A 25 -2.26 -13.23 11.51
N VAL A 26 -3.50 -12.97 11.95
CA VAL A 26 -4.17 -11.67 11.71
C VAL A 26 -3.26 -10.50 12.10
N ARG A 27 -2.48 -10.67 13.18
CA ARG A 27 -1.48 -9.71 13.65
C ARG A 27 -0.41 -9.43 12.59
N SER A 28 0.18 -10.47 11.99
CA SER A 28 1.20 -10.33 10.94
C SER A 28 0.62 -9.69 9.68
N HIS A 29 -0.60 -10.08 9.30
CA HIS A 29 -1.31 -9.52 8.15
C HIS A 29 -1.53 -8.02 8.30
N ILE A 30 -2.12 -7.62 9.42
CA ILE A 30 -2.38 -6.22 9.75
C ILE A 30 -1.07 -5.44 9.81
N ASN A 31 -0.04 -5.98 10.43
CA ASN A 31 1.27 -5.32 10.51
C ASN A 31 1.84 -5.04 9.12
N ARG A 32 1.84 -6.04 8.22
CA ARG A 32 2.31 -5.86 6.85
C ARG A 32 1.50 -4.80 6.09
N GLN A 33 0.17 -4.84 6.22
CA GLN A 33 -0.69 -3.86 5.57
C GLN A 33 -0.45 -2.44 6.09
N LEU A 34 -0.33 -2.27 7.41
CA LEU A 34 -0.05 -0.98 8.03
C LEU A 34 1.32 -0.43 7.62
N ARG A 35 2.35 -1.28 7.58
CA ARG A 35 3.69 -0.88 7.10
C ARG A 35 3.66 -0.45 5.63
N SER A 36 3.00 -1.22 4.77
CA SER A 36 2.80 -0.86 3.36
C SER A 36 2.10 0.50 3.22
N GLU A 37 1.09 0.76 4.04
CA GLU A 37 0.33 2.01 3.95
C GLU A 37 1.10 3.21 4.49
N VAL A 38 1.83 3.06 5.61
CA VAL A 38 2.74 4.09 6.14
C VAL A 38 3.78 4.47 5.08
N CYS A 39 4.41 3.46 4.47
CA CYS A 39 5.38 3.65 3.40
C CYS A 39 4.84 4.44 2.20
N ARG A 40 3.59 4.16 1.82
CA ARG A 40 2.90 4.86 0.72
C ARG A 40 2.63 6.32 1.08
N LEU A 41 2.23 6.59 2.32
CA LEU A 41 1.98 7.95 2.81
C LEU A 41 3.28 8.75 2.92
N GLU A 42 4.38 8.15 3.39
CA GLU A 42 5.69 8.79 3.48
C GLU A 42 6.21 9.21 2.08
N ARG A 43 6.15 8.30 1.10
CA ARG A 43 6.48 8.61 -0.31
C ARG A 43 5.59 9.69 -0.91
N ARG A 44 4.31 9.72 -0.54
CA ARG A 44 3.38 10.76 -1.00
C ARG A 44 3.75 12.12 -0.41
N ILE A 45 4.12 12.18 0.88
CA ILE A 45 4.60 13.41 1.53
C ILE A 45 5.87 13.92 0.83
N GLU A 46 6.82 13.04 0.53
CA GLU A 46 8.05 13.42 -0.19
C GLU A 46 7.73 14.06 -1.54
N THR A 47 6.85 13.43 -2.33
CA THR A 47 6.39 13.98 -3.61
C THR A 47 5.74 15.37 -3.44
N LEU A 48 4.90 15.53 -2.41
CA LEU A 48 4.22 16.80 -2.14
C LEU A 48 5.20 17.92 -1.74
N ARG A 49 6.25 17.60 -0.98
CA ARG A 49 7.30 18.54 -0.61
C ARG A 49 8.05 19.07 -1.85
N LEU A 50 8.22 18.25 -2.88
CA LEU A 50 8.85 18.65 -4.15
C LEU A 50 7.94 19.51 -5.02
N THR A 51 6.61 19.30 -4.96
CA THR A 51 5.65 19.94 -5.87
C THR A 51 5.47 21.45 -5.59
N LYS A 52 5.85 21.94 -4.39
CA LYS A 52 5.74 23.35 -3.94
C LYS A 52 4.36 23.99 -4.18
N ALA A 53 3.30 23.19 -4.18
CA ALA A 53 1.94 23.68 -4.40
C ALA A 53 1.39 24.35 -3.12
N PRO A 54 0.55 25.40 -3.23
CA PRO A 54 0.04 26.15 -2.08
C PRO A 54 -0.78 25.28 -1.10
N HIS A 55 -1.47 24.26 -1.62
CA HIS A 55 -2.26 23.32 -0.82
C HIS A 55 -1.46 22.12 -0.29
N ALA A 56 -0.17 22.00 -0.64
CA ALA A 56 0.66 20.87 -0.24
C ALA A 56 0.85 20.78 1.27
N ALA A 57 1.00 21.92 1.97
CA ALA A 57 1.19 21.95 3.42
C ALA A 57 0.01 21.30 4.17
N ILE A 58 -1.23 21.56 3.74
CA ILE A 58 -2.43 20.98 4.36
C ILE A 58 -2.50 19.46 4.12
N MET A 59 -2.16 19.01 2.91
CA MET A 59 -2.13 17.58 2.59
C MET A 59 -1.03 16.85 3.37
N ILE A 60 0.16 17.44 3.46
CA ILE A 60 1.28 16.92 4.25
C ILE A 60 0.87 16.74 5.71
N ALA A 61 0.33 17.79 6.35
CA ALA A 61 -0.13 17.72 7.74
C ALA A 61 -1.25 16.69 7.95
N THR A 62 -2.07 16.44 6.92
CA THR A 62 -3.10 15.41 6.97
C THR A 62 -2.50 14.01 6.90
N TYR A 63 -1.54 13.77 6.00
CA TYR A 63 -0.86 12.48 5.88
C TYR A 63 0.04 12.19 7.09
N GLU A 64 0.72 13.19 7.65
CA GLU A 64 1.50 13.06 8.89
C GLU A 64 0.59 12.57 10.04
N ARG A 65 -0.58 13.18 10.24
CA ARG A 65 -1.57 12.71 11.23
C ARG A 65 -2.06 11.28 10.96
N MET A 66 -2.21 10.89 9.69
CA MET A 66 -2.59 9.52 9.34
C MET A 66 -1.48 8.51 9.64
N ILE A 67 -0.22 8.89 9.43
CA ILE A 67 0.96 8.09 9.78
C ILE A 67 1.04 7.95 11.30
N ASP A 68 0.90 9.03 12.05
CA ASP A 68 0.97 9.01 13.52
C ASP A 68 -0.06 8.07 14.13
N ARG A 69 -1.30 8.10 13.63
CA ARG A 69 -2.36 7.17 14.06
C ARG A 69 -2.01 5.71 13.75
N LYS A 70 -1.43 5.43 12.57
CA LYS A 70 -1.03 4.07 12.18
C LYS A 70 0.17 3.57 12.99
N LYS A 71 1.22 4.39 13.14
CA LYS A 71 2.38 4.09 13.99
C LYS A 71 1.95 3.93 15.46
N GLY A 72 1.03 4.77 15.94
CA GLY A 72 0.42 4.67 17.26
C GLY A 72 -0.35 3.36 17.47
N PHE A 73 -1.19 2.96 16.51
CA PHE A 73 -1.86 1.66 16.54
C PHE A 73 -0.86 0.50 16.61
N MET A 74 0.19 0.52 15.77
CA MET A 74 1.22 -0.52 15.78
C MET A 74 1.95 -0.57 17.14
N ARG A 75 2.31 0.57 17.74
CA ARG A 75 2.92 0.61 19.08
C ARG A 75 2.00 0.06 20.16
N ASN A 76 0.74 0.50 20.18
CA ASN A 76 -0.24 0.06 21.18
C ASN A 76 -0.52 -1.45 21.09
N TRP A 77 -0.39 -2.00 19.88
CA TRP A 77 -0.54 -3.43 19.65
C TRP A 77 0.79 -4.18 19.77
N GLU A 78 1.89 -3.55 20.19
CA GLU A 78 3.25 -4.15 20.29
C GLU A 78 3.79 -4.71 18.96
N MET A 79 3.32 -4.18 17.84
CA MET A 79 3.83 -4.53 16.51
C MET A 79 5.13 -3.77 16.23
N PRO A 80 6.07 -4.35 15.46
CA PRO A 80 7.30 -3.65 15.11
C PRO A 80 7.00 -2.43 14.23
N VAL A 81 7.40 -1.26 14.71
CA VAL A 81 7.33 0.00 13.97
C VAL A 81 8.69 0.26 13.35
N SER A 82 8.74 0.37 12.02
CA SER A 82 9.92 0.91 11.34
C SER A 82 9.84 2.43 11.33
N GLU A 83 10.96 3.09 11.61
CA GLU A 83 11.00 4.56 11.64
C GLU A 83 10.86 5.15 10.23
N HIS A 84 11.35 4.43 9.22
CA HIS A 84 11.32 4.82 7.82
C HIS A 84 10.96 3.62 6.93
N CYS A 85 10.20 3.93 5.88
CA CYS A 85 10.40 3.33 4.57
C CYS A 85 11.41 4.18 3.79
#